data_AF-A0A956PA20-F1
#
_entry.id   AF-A0A956PA20-F1
#
_cell.length_a   1.000
_cell.length_b   1.000
_cell.length_c   1.000
_cell.angle_alpha   90.00
_cell.angle_beta   90.00
_cell.angle_gamma   90.00
#
_symmetry.space_group_name_H-M   'P 1'
#
loop_
_entity.id
_entity.type
_entity.pdbx_description
1 polymer ?
#
loop_
_entity_poly.entity_id
_entity_poly.type
_entity_poly.pdbx_seq_one_letter_code
_entity_poly.pdbx_strand_id
1 'polypeptide(L)'
;MRDDEGHWEGISIELWREIARALGYHYEFRDMGLEEMLDAVAEREADAAVAALTITADREARMDFTYPFFTSGLGIAVIPRSGGALGALFDRVLSWTFLKAVGALAAVLLLAGTLIWVFERRRNPEQFGGSAAMGLGAAFWWAAVTMTTVGYGDKAPQTAAGRAVALVWMFASIILISGFTAGIATALTVGELRTSINGPEDLAGRRVAT
;
A
#
# COMPACT_ATOMS: atom_id res chain seq x y z
N MET A 1 -12.45 -23.94 23.79
CA MET A 1 -13.49 -24.43 22.85
C MET A 1 -13.38 -25.94 22.81
N ARG A 2 -14.39 -26.66 22.34
CA ARG A 2 -14.27 -28.09 22.04
C ARG A 2 -14.10 -28.28 20.55
N ASP A 3 -13.22 -29.18 20.15
CA ASP A 3 -13.11 -29.63 18.76
C ASP A 3 -14.32 -30.49 18.37
N ASP A 4 -14.37 -30.91 17.10
CA ASP A 4 -15.42 -31.79 16.56
C ASP A 4 -15.45 -33.18 17.24
N GLU A 5 -14.39 -33.55 17.95
CA GLU A 5 -14.23 -34.81 18.70
C GLU A 5 -14.60 -34.66 20.18
N GLY A 6 -14.91 -33.43 20.64
CA GLY A 6 -15.30 -33.10 22.01
C GLY A 6 -14.13 -32.83 22.96
N HIS A 7 -12.89 -32.78 22.48
CA HIS A 7 -11.72 -32.44 23.27
C HIS A 7 -11.58 -30.94 23.46
N TRP A 8 -11.10 -30.54 24.64
CA TRP A 8 -10.82 -29.14 24.92
C TRP A 8 -9.58 -28.63 24.18
N GLU A 9 -9.76 -27.57 23.40
CA GLU A 9 -8.71 -26.91 22.62
C GLU A 9 -8.76 -25.38 22.70
N GLY A 10 -7.67 -24.76 22.27
CA GLY A 10 -7.49 -23.31 22.20
C GLY A 10 -6.45 -22.77 23.18
N ILE A 11 -6.00 -21.55 22.91
CA ILE A 11 -4.87 -20.91 23.61
C ILE A 11 -5.06 -20.89 25.14
N SER A 12 -6.24 -20.48 25.62
CA SER A 12 -6.50 -20.41 27.07
C SER A 12 -6.50 -21.79 27.73
N ILE A 13 -6.99 -22.83 27.04
CA ILE A 13 -7.02 -24.20 27.53
C ILE A 13 -5.59 -24.75 27.66
N GLU A 14 -4.78 -24.57 26.61
CA GLU A 14 -3.37 -24.99 26.61
C GLU A 14 -2.57 -24.28 27.69
N LEU A 15 -2.76 -22.97 27.84
CA LEU A 15 -2.11 -22.17 28.88
C LEU A 15 -2.45 -22.70 30.28
N TRP A 16 -3.73 -23.00 30.55
CA TRP A 16 -4.12 -23.58 31.83
C TRP A 16 -3.51 -24.95 32.07
N ARG A 17 -3.45 -25.83 31.05
CA ARG A 17 -2.80 -27.14 31.17
C ARG A 17 -1.34 -27.03 31.58
N GLU A 18 -0.60 -26.09 30.99
CA GLU A 18 0.80 -25.85 31.36
C GLU A 18 0.94 -25.29 32.78
N ILE A 19 0.08 -24.35 33.18
CA ILE A 19 0.05 -23.81 34.56
C ILE A 19 -0.26 -24.91 35.56
N ALA A 20 -1.32 -25.69 35.33
CA ALA A 20 -1.72 -26.78 36.22
C ALA A 20 -0.64 -27.86 36.31
N ARG A 21 0.04 -28.18 35.20
CA ARG A 21 1.17 -29.12 35.21
C ARG A 21 2.34 -28.58 36.02
N ALA A 22 2.69 -27.30 35.86
CA ALA A 22 3.78 -26.66 36.59
C ALA A 22 3.52 -26.57 38.10
N LEU A 23 2.25 -26.38 38.50
CA LEU A 23 1.83 -26.26 39.90
C LEU A 23 1.40 -27.60 40.53
N GLY A 24 1.27 -28.67 39.74
CA GLY A 24 0.82 -29.98 40.20
C GLY A 24 -0.68 -30.02 40.56
N TYR A 25 -1.51 -29.23 39.91
CA TYR A 25 -2.95 -29.19 40.15
C TYR A 25 -3.72 -30.26 39.35
N HIS A 26 -4.68 -30.88 40.03
CA HIS A 26 -5.74 -31.66 39.39
C HIS A 26 -6.91 -30.72 39.08
N TYR A 27 -7.50 -30.86 37.90
CA TYR A 27 -8.58 -29.98 37.45
C TYR A 27 -9.59 -30.76 36.61
N GLU A 28 -10.80 -30.20 36.52
CA GLU A 28 -11.87 -30.64 35.63
C GLU A 28 -12.36 -29.41 34.86
N PHE A 29 -12.50 -29.52 33.54
CA PHE A 29 -13.09 -28.45 32.74
C PHE A 29 -14.60 -28.60 32.69
N ARG A 30 -15.31 -27.51 32.99
CA ARG A 30 -16.76 -27.39 32.84
C ARG A 30 -17.07 -26.35 31.77
N ASP A 31 -18.00 -26.67 30.89
CA ASP A 31 -18.48 -25.73 29.87
C ASP A 31 -19.55 -24.83 30.47
N MET A 32 -19.38 -23.52 30.35
CA MET A 32 -20.22 -22.51 30.96
C MET A 32 -20.31 -21.30 30.03
N GLY A 33 -21.46 -20.62 30.05
CA GLY A 33 -21.58 -19.30 29.42
C GLY A 33 -20.69 -18.27 30.11
N LEU A 34 -20.39 -17.14 29.44
CA LEU A 34 -19.52 -16.11 30.00
C LEU A 34 -20.04 -15.58 31.35
N GLU A 35 -21.31 -15.20 31.43
CA GLU A 35 -21.89 -14.67 32.67
C GLU A 35 -21.93 -15.73 33.76
N GLU A 36 -22.40 -16.94 33.44
CA GLU A 36 -22.43 -18.09 34.34
C GLU A 36 -21.06 -18.42 34.93
N MET A 37 -20.01 -18.44 34.10
CA MET A 37 -18.64 -18.71 34.54
C MET A 37 -18.12 -17.62 35.49
N LEU A 38 -18.43 -16.35 35.23
CA LEU A 38 -18.04 -15.24 36.08
C LEU A 38 -18.77 -15.28 37.43
N ASP A 39 -20.06 -15.61 37.42
CA ASP A 39 -20.86 -15.76 38.62
C ASP A 39 -20.40 -16.96 39.45
N ALA A 40 -20.12 -18.10 38.82
CA ALA A 40 -19.60 -19.31 39.49
C ALA A 40 -18.27 -19.05 40.23
N VAL A 41 -17.37 -18.25 39.66
CA VAL A 41 -16.13 -17.86 40.35
C VAL A 41 -16.42 -16.88 41.50
N ALA A 42 -17.29 -15.90 41.28
CA ALA A 42 -17.64 -14.92 42.32
C ALA A 42 -18.34 -15.58 43.53
N GLU A 43 -19.16 -16.60 43.28
CA GLU A 43 -19.90 -17.37 44.29
C GLU A 43 -19.10 -18.54 44.86
N ARG A 44 -17.87 -18.77 44.38
CA ARG A 44 -16.96 -19.86 44.78
C ARG A 44 -17.48 -21.26 44.45
N GLU A 45 -18.31 -21.37 43.42
CA GLU A 45 -18.72 -22.65 42.82
C GLU A 45 -17.66 -23.20 41.85
N ALA A 46 -16.82 -22.32 41.29
CA ALA A 46 -15.65 -22.66 40.48
C ALA A 46 -14.38 -21.97 41.02
N ASP A 47 -13.25 -22.67 40.95
CA ASP A 47 -11.98 -22.15 41.47
C ASP A 47 -11.30 -21.15 40.52
N ALA A 48 -11.54 -21.26 39.21
CA ALA A 48 -10.95 -20.41 38.20
C ALA A 48 -11.80 -20.34 36.92
N ALA A 49 -11.77 -19.18 36.27
CA ALA A 49 -12.34 -18.97 34.94
C ALA A 49 -11.23 -18.92 33.89
N VAL A 50 -11.29 -19.80 32.88
CA VAL A 50 -10.27 -19.91 31.82
C VAL A 50 -10.89 -19.59 30.47
N ALA A 51 -10.86 -18.31 30.09
CA ALA A 51 -11.37 -17.85 28.80
C ALA A 51 -10.66 -16.57 28.33
N ALA A 52 -11.03 -16.07 27.15
CA ALA A 52 -10.64 -14.74 26.68
C ALA A 52 -11.45 -13.66 27.43
N LEU A 53 -11.05 -13.37 28.68
CA LEU A 53 -11.72 -12.41 29.55
C LEU A 53 -11.05 -11.05 29.50
N THR A 54 -11.81 -10.03 29.13
CA THR A 54 -11.39 -8.64 29.29
C THR A 54 -11.47 -8.25 30.77
N ILE A 55 -10.38 -7.74 31.31
CA ILE A 55 -10.31 -7.16 32.66
C ILE A 55 -11.05 -5.81 32.63
N THR A 56 -12.08 -5.65 33.46
CA THR A 56 -12.83 -4.40 33.62
C THR A 56 -12.99 -4.07 35.10
N ALA A 57 -13.14 -2.79 35.43
CA ALA A 57 -13.30 -2.35 36.82
C ALA A 57 -14.50 -3.03 37.53
N ASP A 58 -15.63 -3.17 36.83
CA ASP A 58 -16.83 -3.81 37.39
C ASP A 58 -16.62 -5.31 37.70
N ARG A 59 -15.76 -6.00 36.93
CA ARG A 59 -15.42 -7.40 37.17
C ARG A 59 -14.40 -7.53 38.30
N GLU A 60 -13.37 -6.69 38.31
CA GLU A 60 -12.34 -6.66 39.35
C GLU A 60 -12.92 -6.37 40.75
N ALA A 61 -14.01 -5.59 40.82
CA ALA A 61 -14.73 -5.36 42.07
C ALA A 61 -15.40 -6.64 42.64
N ARG A 62 -15.58 -7.69 41.83
CA ARG A 62 -16.27 -8.94 42.20
C ARG A 62 -15.34 -10.16 42.27
N MET A 63 -14.21 -10.14 41.58
CA MET A 63 -13.25 -11.24 41.51
C MET A 63 -11.85 -10.73 41.19
N ASP A 64 -10.84 -11.48 41.61
CA ASP A 64 -9.45 -11.16 41.31
C ASP A 64 -9.05 -11.66 39.91
N PHE A 65 -8.19 -10.89 39.23
CA PHE A 65 -7.59 -11.29 37.96
C PHE A 65 -6.10 -11.55 38.12
N THR A 66 -5.59 -12.44 37.28
CA THR A 66 -4.14 -12.56 37.06
C THR A 66 -3.63 -11.41 36.20
N TYR A 67 -2.30 -11.33 36.05
CA TYR A 67 -1.73 -10.45 35.03
C TYR A 67 -2.20 -10.86 33.64
N PRO A 68 -2.52 -9.89 32.76
CA PRO A 68 -2.96 -10.19 31.41
C PRO A 68 -1.84 -10.91 30.65
N PHE A 69 -2.16 -12.09 30.10
CA PHE A 69 -1.24 -12.85 29.25
C PHE A 69 -1.32 -12.44 27.77
N PHE A 70 -2.37 -11.71 27.39
CA PHE A 70 -2.57 -11.19 26.04
C PHE A 70 -3.22 -9.82 26.10
N THR A 71 -2.69 -8.86 25.33
CA THR A 71 -3.28 -7.52 25.19
C THR A 71 -3.83 -7.38 23.78
N SER A 72 -5.15 -7.18 23.68
CA SER A 72 -5.84 -6.89 22.43
C SER A 72 -6.42 -5.47 22.43
N GLY A 73 -6.80 -5.00 21.24
CA GLY A 73 -7.54 -3.76 21.06
C GLY A 73 -8.80 -3.99 20.24
N LEU A 74 -9.61 -2.94 20.09
CA LEU A 74 -10.78 -2.96 19.21
C LEU A 74 -10.33 -2.84 17.75
N GLY A 75 -10.87 -3.70 16.89
CA GLY A 75 -10.67 -3.66 15.44
C GLY A 75 -12.00 -3.63 14.70
N ILE A 76 -12.01 -2.98 13.53
CA ILE A 76 -13.17 -2.97 12.64
C ILE A 76 -12.88 -3.89 11.46
N ALA A 77 -13.62 -4.99 11.37
CA ALA A 77 -13.55 -5.87 10.21
C ALA A 77 -14.36 -5.28 9.06
N VAL A 78 -13.74 -5.17 7.88
CA VAL A 78 -14.39 -4.66 6.66
C VAL A 78 -14.27 -5.67 5.54
N ILE A 79 -15.33 -5.81 4.75
CA ILE A 79 -15.29 -6.63 3.54
C ILE A 79 -14.53 -5.83 2.47
N PRO A 80 -13.44 -6.37 1.90
CA PRO A 80 -12.76 -5.74 0.78
C PRO A 80 -13.73 -5.61 -0.39
N ARG A 81 -14.00 -4.38 -0.83
CA ARG A 81 -14.74 -4.16 -2.08
C ARG A 81 -13.73 -4.13 -3.23
N SER A 82 -13.54 -5.26 -3.90
CA SER A 82 -12.85 -5.29 -5.19
C SER A 82 -13.77 -4.71 -6.27
N GLY A 83 -13.60 -3.43 -6.58
CA GLY A 83 -14.11 -2.87 -7.83
C GLY A 83 -13.40 -3.52 -9.03
N GLY A 84 -14.04 -3.53 -10.21
CA GLY A 84 -13.46 -4.13 -11.41
C GLY A 84 -12.06 -3.57 -11.72
N ALA A 85 -11.04 -4.44 -11.68
CA ALA A 85 -9.63 -4.07 -11.75
C ALA A 85 -9.26 -3.23 -12.98
N LEU A 86 -9.89 -3.51 -14.13
CA LEU A 86 -9.63 -2.79 -15.39
C LEU A 86 -10.20 -1.36 -15.40
N GLY A 87 -11.38 -1.14 -14.80
CA GLY A 87 -12.00 0.18 -14.73
C GLY A 87 -11.25 1.12 -13.79
N ALA A 88 -10.85 0.59 -12.62
CA ALA A 88 -10.03 1.33 -11.66
C ALA A 88 -8.64 1.69 -12.24
N LEU A 89 -8.07 0.83 -13.09
CA LEU A 89 -6.83 1.14 -13.78
C LEU A 89 -7.01 2.30 -14.76
N PHE A 90 -8.11 2.29 -15.52
CA PHE A 90 -8.41 3.33 -16.50
C PHE A 90 -8.59 4.69 -15.82
N ASP A 91 -9.36 4.75 -14.72
CA ASP A 91 -9.57 6.00 -13.98
C ASP A 91 -8.26 6.56 -13.38
N ARG A 92 -7.34 5.68 -12.95
CA ARG A 92 -6.03 6.09 -12.41
C ARG A 92 -5.10 6.60 -13.51
N VAL A 93 -5.04 5.93 -14.65
CA VAL A 93 -4.19 6.32 -15.79
C VAL A 93 -4.77 7.51 -16.56
N LEU A 94 -6.09 7.72 -16.59
CA LEU A 94 -6.70 8.94 -17.14
C LEU A 94 -6.96 10.03 -16.10
N SER A 95 -6.36 9.90 -14.91
CA SER A 95 -6.50 10.92 -13.87
C SER A 95 -5.87 12.24 -14.30
N TRP A 96 -6.44 13.36 -13.85
CA TRP A 96 -5.90 14.69 -14.11
C TRP A 96 -4.44 14.84 -13.62
N THR A 97 -4.10 14.14 -12.54
CA THR A 97 -2.73 14.04 -12.01
C THR A 97 -1.80 13.31 -12.97
N PHE A 98 -2.23 12.20 -13.56
CA PHE A 98 -1.43 11.47 -14.55
C PHE A 98 -1.27 12.28 -15.83
N LEU A 99 -2.33 12.93 -16.33
CA LEU A 99 -2.25 13.82 -17.49
C LEU A 99 -1.28 14.97 -17.26
N LYS A 100 -1.26 15.58 -16.06
CA LYS A 100 -0.26 16.59 -15.70
C LYS A 100 1.16 16.03 -15.72
N ALA A 101 1.38 14.81 -15.21
CA ALA A 101 2.69 14.17 -15.20
C ALA A 101 3.18 13.90 -16.64
N VAL A 102 2.32 13.36 -17.51
CA VAL A 102 2.61 13.16 -18.93
C VAL A 102 2.88 14.49 -19.63
N GLY A 103 2.06 15.51 -19.38
CA GLY A 103 2.25 16.86 -19.92
C GLY A 103 3.56 17.50 -19.48
N ALA A 104 3.94 17.35 -18.21
CA ALA A 104 5.22 17.82 -17.69
C ALA A 104 6.41 17.09 -18.36
N LEU A 105 6.31 15.77 -18.53
CA LEU A 105 7.33 14.99 -19.24
C LEU A 105 7.47 15.45 -20.70
N ALA A 106 6.34 15.66 -21.39
CA ALA A 106 6.32 16.17 -22.76
C ALA A 106 6.93 17.58 -22.85
N ALA A 107 6.68 18.47 -21.88
CA ALA A 107 7.28 19.80 -21.82
C ALA A 107 8.81 19.73 -21.63
N VAL A 108 9.30 18.81 -20.79
CA VAL A 108 10.74 18.57 -20.60
C VAL A 108 11.39 18.03 -21.88
N LEU A 109 10.71 17.10 -22.58
CA LEU A 109 11.15 16.59 -23.88
C LEU A 109 11.23 17.71 -24.94
N LEU A 110 10.22 18.57 -24.98
CA LEU A 110 10.21 19.73 -25.88
C LEU A 110 11.32 20.72 -25.54
N LEU A 111 11.60 20.96 -24.26
CA LEU A 111 12.70 21.82 -23.82
C LEU A 111 14.05 21.26 -24.29
N ALA A 112 14.33 19.98 -24.03
CA ALA A 112 15.55 19.32 -24.45
C ALA A 112 15.70 19.29 -25.99
N GLY A 113 14.62 18.96 -26.70
CA GLY A 113 14.57 19.01 -28.16
C GLY A 113 14.82 20.43 -28.68
N THR A 114 14.23 21.45 -28.06
CA THR A 114 14.44 22.86 -28.44
C THR A 114 15.90 23.27 -28.28
N LEU A 115 16.56 22.87 -27.19
CA LEU A 115 17.99 23.15 -26.96
C LEU A 115 18.84 22.52 -28.07
N ILE A 116 18.61 21.24 -28.39
CA ILE A 116 19.32 20.56 -29.48
C ILE A 116 19.07 21.24 -30.81
N TRP A 117 17.80 21.55 -31.12
CA TRP A 117 17.44 22.24 -32.35
C TRP A 117 18.15 23.59 -32.48
N VAL A 118 18.27 24.38 -31.41
CA VAL A 118 18.98 25.67 -31.46
C VAL A 118 20.45 25.50 -31.86
N PHE A 119 21.15 24.48 -31.35
CA PHE A 119 22.56 24.22 -31.66
C PHE A 119 22.77 23.52 -33.00
N GLU A 120 21.85 22.66 -33.41
CA GLU A 120 21.97 21.82 -34.60
C GLU A 120 21.35 22.44 -35.85
N ARG A 121 20.32 23.30 -35.76
CA ARG A 121 19.57 23.81 -36.93
C ARG A 121 20.41 24.47 -38.01
N ARG A 122 21.58 25.02 -37.66
CA ARG A 122 22.48 25.71 -38.62
C ARG A 122 23.55 24.79 -39.21
N ARG A 123 24.00 23.78 -38.46
CA ARG A 123 25.16 22.94 -38.81
C ARG A 123 24.78 21.51 -39.18
N ASN A 124 23.56 21.09 -38.87
CA ASN A 124 22.96 19.80 -39.21
C ASN A 124 21.53 20.01 -39.74
N PRO A 125 21.37 20.75 -40.86
CA PRO A 125 20.06 21.04 -41.43
C PRO A 125 19.40 19.81 -42.05
N GLU A 126 20.17 18.77 -42.40
CA GLU A 126 19.63 17.52 -42.94
C GLU A 126 18.73 16.80 -41.92
N GLN A 127 19.09 16.82 -40.63
CA GLN A 127 18.34 16.12 -39.59
C GLN A 127 17.44 17.04 -38.76
N PHE A 128 17.80 18.32 -38.62
CA PHE A 128 17.10 19.28 -37.74
C PHE A 128 16.71 20.60 -38.45
N GLY A 129 16.78 20.65 -39.78
CA GLY A 129 16.43 21.81 -40.58
C GLY A 129 14.95 21.88 -40.98
N GLY A 130 14.66 22.63 -42.04
CA GLY A 130 13.30 22.90 -42.50
C GLY A 130 12.63 24.06 -41.76
N SER A 131 11.30 24.03 -41.67
CA SER A 131 10.55 25.02 -40.88
C SER A 131 10.80 24.81 -39.38
N ALA A 132 10.59 25.85 -38.58
CA ALA A 132 10.78 25.74 -37.12
C ALA A 132 9.97 24.60 -36.49
N ALA A 133 8.74 24.37 -36.97
CA ALA A 133 7.91 23.27 -36.50
C ALA A 133 8.48 21.88 -36.88
N MET A 134 9.02 21.72 -38.09
CA MET A 134 9.64 20.47 -38.52
C MET A 134 10.91 20.16 -37.73
N GLY A 135 11.79 21.15 -37.55
CA GLY A 135 13.02 20.98 -36.78
C GLY A 135 12.78 20.72 -35.29
N LEU A 136 11.82 21.41 -34.67
CA LEU A 136 11.41 21.14 -33.28
C LEU A 136 10.76 19.76 -33.12
N GLY A 137 9.92 19.34 -34.07
CA GLY A 137 9.34 18.00 -34.08
C GLY A 137 10.41 16.90 -34.22
N ALA A 138 11.40 17.10 -35.09
CA ALA A 138 12.54 16.20 -35.25
C ALA A 138 13.40 16.11 -33.97
N ALA A 139 13.61 17.24 -33.29
CA ALA A 139 14.36 17.27 -32.05
C ALA A 139 13.58 16.69 -30.85
N PHE A 140 12.26 16.88 -30.81
CA PHE A 140 11.38 16.19 -29.86
C PHE A 140 11.41 14.68 -30.06
N TRP A 141 11.30 14.22 -31.31
CA TRP A 141 11.42 12.80 -31.66
C TRP A 141 12.75 12.21 -31.18
N TRP A 142 13.86 12.90 -31.47
CA TRP A 142 15.18 12.50 -30.98
C TRP A 142 15.26 12.43 -29.45
N ALA A 143 14.73 13.44 -28.76
CA ALA A 143 14.74 13.49 -27.30
C ALA A 143 13.92 12.33 -26.69
N ALA A 144 12.78 12.00 -27.30
CA ALA A 144 11.92 10.90 -26.89
C ALA A 144 12.59 9.53 -27.09
N VAL A 145 13.14 9.27 -28.28
CA VAL A 145 13.85 8.02 -28.61
C VAL A 145 15.10 7.83 -27.74
N THR A 146 15.76 8.93 -27.37
CA THR A 146 16.90 8.91 -26.46
C THR A 146 16.46 8.62 -25.02
N MET A 147 15.37 9.25 -24.55
CA MET A 147 14.85 9.04 -23.20
C MET A 147 14.35 7.62 -22.98
N THR A 148 13.70 7.03 -23.98
CA THR A 148 13.21 5.64 -23.93
C THR A 148 14.31 4.62 -24.18
N THR A 149 15.57 5.05 -24.33
CA THR A 149 16.74 4.19 -24.59
C THR A 149 16.67 3.36 -25.87
N VAL A 150 15.71 3.64 -26.77
CA VAL A 150 15.54 2.91 -28.03
C VAL A 150 16.68 3.23 -29.01
N GLY A 151 17.06 4.51 -29.11
CA GLY A 151 18.27 4.91 -29.81
C GLY A 151 18.36 4.47 -31.28
N TYR A 152 17.31 4.68 -32.09
CA TYR A 152 17.29 4.29 -33.51
C TYR A 152 18.48 4.81 -34.34
N GLY A 153 19.13 5.90 -33.90
CA GLY A 153 20.27 6.49 -34.58
C GLY A 153 19.91 7.24 -35.86
N ASP A 154 18.62 7.40 -36.14
CA ASP A 154 18.09 8.13 -37.31
C ASP A 154 18.38 9.63 -37.24
N LYS A 155 18.52 10.17 -36.03
CA LYS A 155 18.93 11.55 -35.75
C LYS A 155 19.97 11.57 -34.64
N ALA A 156 20.97 12.43 -34.78
CA ALA A 156 22.01 12.61 -33.78
C ALA A 156 22.64 14.01 -33.89
N PRO A 157 22.94 14.67 -32.76
CA PRO A 157 23.67 15.93 -32.77
C PRO A 157 25.10 15.74 -33.29
N GLN A 158 25.50 16.59 -34.22
CA GLN A 158 26.82 16.55 -34.84
C GLN A 158 27.74 17.63 -34.28
N THR A 159 27.20 18.72 -33.74
CA THR A 159 28.01 19.81 -33.17
C THR A 159 28.56 19.45 -31.79
N ALA A 160 29.73 19.99 -31.44
CA ALA A 160 30.31 19.80 -30.11
C ALA A 160 29.38 20.28 -28.98
N ALA A 161 28.71 21.42 -29.17
CA ALA A 161 27.74 21.96 -28.22
C ALA A 161 26.48 21.07 -28.13
N GLY A 162 25.93 20.63 -29.27
CA GLY A 162 24.77 19.73 -29.29
C GLY A 162 25.06 18.38 -28.62
N ARG A 163 26.28 17.84 -28.80
CA ARG A 163 26.73 16.62 -28.11
C ARG A 163 26.86 16.82 -26.60
N ALA A 164 27.36 17.97 -26.14
CA ALA A 164 27.41 18.29 -24.71
C ALA A 164 26.00 18.35 -24.10
N VAL A 165 25.05 19.02 -24.77
CA VAL A 165 23.63 19.06 -24.34
C VAL A 165 23.02 17.66 -24.34
N ALA A 166 23.30 16.86 -25.36
CA ALA A 166 22.78 15.50 -25.46
C ALA A 166 23.32 14.59 -24.36
N LEU A 167 24.58 14.74 -23.97
CA LEU A 167 25.16 13.99 -22.87
C LEU A 167 24.45 14.30 -21.55
N VAL A 168 24.21 15.58 -21.25
CA VAL A 168 23.42 15.99 -20.08
C VAL A 168 21.99 15.42 -20.15
N TRP A 169 21.36 15.48 -21.33
CA TRP A 169 20.03 14.94 -21.55
C TRP A 169 19.95 13.43 -21.31
N MET A 170 20.94 12.65 -21.75
CA MET A 170 20.97 11.20 -21.54
C MET A 170 20.96 10.84 -20.05
N PHE A 171 21.80 11.49 -19.23
CA PHE A 171 21.80 11.26 -17.78
C PHE A 171 20.49 11.71 -17.12
N ALA A 172 19.99 12.90 -17.49
CA ALA A 172 18.71 13.40 -16.96
C ALA A 172 17.54 12.46 -17.32
N SER A 173 17.54 11.91 -18.52
CA SER A 173 16.49 11.02 -19.01
C SER A 173 16.38 9.74 -18.20
N ILE A 174 17.50 9.15 -17.77
CA ILE A 174 17.51 7.94 -16.93
C ILE A 174 16.79 8.21 -15.60
N ILE A 175 17.07 9.35 -14.98
CA ILE A 175 16.43 9.76 -13.72
C ILE A 175 14.93 9.99 -13.95
N LEU A 176 14.57 10.66 -15.05
CA LEU A 176 13.17 10.97 -15.37
C LEU A 176 12.34 9.71 -15.63
N ILE A 177 12.83 8.77 -16.45
CA ILE A 177 12.07 7.56 -16.76
C ILE A 177 11.93 6.64 -15.55
N SER A 178 12.97 6.56 -14.70
CA SER A 178 12.93 5.83 -13.44
C SER A 178 11.90 6.44 -12.48
N GLY A 179 11.94 7.76 -12.28
CA GLY A 179 10.98 8.46 -11.43
C GLY A 179 9.54 8.37 -11.94
N PHE A 180 9.34 8.45 -13.26
CA PHE A 180 8.02 8.29 -13.87
C PHE A 180 7.46 6.88 -13.63
N THR A 181 8.28 5.85 -13.85
CA THR A 181 7.91 4.45 -13.61
C THR A 181 7.59 4.20 -12.14
N ALA A 182 8.44 4.69 -11.22
CA ALA A 182 8.22 4.59 -9.78
C ALA A 182 6.94 5.30 -9.32
N GLY A 183 6.62 6.45 -9.93
CA GLY A 183 5.39 7.19 -9.68
C GLY A 183 4.14 6.40 -10.06
N ILE A 184 4.15 5.74 -11.23
CA ILE A 184 3.05 4.86 -11.66
C ILE A 184 2.89 3.69 -10.69
N ALA A 185 3.98 3.00 -10.35
CA ALA A 185 3.94 1.88 -9.41
C ALA A 185 3.37 2.29 -8.05
N THR A 186 3.83 3.42 -7.51
CA THR A 186 3.34 3.97 -6.23
C THR A 186 1.85 4.30 -6.28
N ALA A 187 1.38 4.92 -7.37
CA ALA A 187 -0.02 5.26 -7.54
C ALA A 187 -0.92 4.01 -7.58
N LEU A 188 -0.43 2.92 -8.18
CA LEU A 188 -1.16 1.64 -8.20
C LEU A 188 -1.20 1.00 -6.81
N THR A 189 -0.09 0.98 -6.08
CA THR A 189 -0.02 0.39 -4.73
C THR A 189 -0.88 1.13 -3.72
N VAL A 190 -0.82 2.46 -3.68
CA VAL A 190 -1.60 3.27 -2.72
C VAL A 190 -3.10 3.15 -2.98
N GLY A 191 -3.51 2.92 -4.24
CA GLY A 191 -4.90 2.73 -4.60
C GLY A 191 -5.54 1.46 -4.02
N GLU A 192 -4.74 0.42 -3.74
CA GLU A 192 -5.22 -0.86 -3.18
C GLU A 192 -5.32 -0.84 -1.64
N LEU A 193 -4.68 0.14 -0.98
CA LEU A 193 -4.58 0.20 0.49
C LEU A 193 -5.70 1.01 1.15
N ARG A 194 -6.57 1.68 0.40
CA ARG A 194 -7.64 2.52 0.95
C ARG A 194 -8.91 1.71 1.17
N THR A 195 -9.10 1.22 2.38
CA THR A 195 -10.43 0.83 2.86
C THR A 195 -11.29 2.09 3.03
N SER A 196 -12.60 1.98 2.81
CA SER A 196 -13.52 3.11 2.99
C SER A 196 -13.80 3.46 4.45
N ILE A 197 -13.22 2.70 5.39
CA ILE A 197 -13.38 2.84 6.84
C ILE A 197 -11.97 2.79 7.42
N ASN A 198 -11.55 3.89 8.03
CA ASN A 198 -10.26 4.05 8.69
C ASN A 198 -10.41 4.22 10.21
N GLY A 199 -11.62 4.52 10.69
CA GLY A 199 -11.93 4.68 12.10
C GLY A 199 -13.43 4.56 12.42
N PRO A 200 -13.80 4.59 13.71
CA PRO A 200 -15.19 4.54 14.16
C PRO A 200 -16.07 5.66 13.61
N GLU A 201 -15.51 6.84 13.38
CA GLU A 201 -16.18 8.00 12.80
C GLU A 201 -16.72 7.73 11.39
N ASP A 202 -16.06 6.85 10.62
CA ASP A 202 -16.47 6.47 9.27
C ASP A 202 -17.66 5.50 9.26
N LEU A 203 -18.07 4.98 10.43
CA LEU A 203 -19.20 4.06 10.57
C LEU A 203 -20.55 4.76 10.56
N ALA A 204 -20.60 6.07 10.78
CA ALA A 204 -21.84 6.83 10.79
C ALA A 204 -22.57 6.69 9.43
N GLY A 205 -23.81 6.20 9.47
CA GLY A 205 -24.62 5.97 8.26
C GLY A 205 -24.19 4.75 7.42
N ARG A 206 -23.28 3.90 7.91
CA ARG A 206 -22.95 2.61 7.29
C ARG A 206 -23.77 1.50 7.92
N ARG A 207 -24.00 0.43 7.15
CA ARG A 207 -24.55 -0.82 7.69
C ARG A 207 -23.43 -1.55 8.43
N VAL A 208 -23.59 -1.67 9.74
CA VAL A 208 -22.68 -2.40 10.64
C VAL A 208 -23.41 -3.61 11.22
N ALA A 209 -22.66 -4.67 11.52
CA ALA A 209 -23.12 -5.78 12.33
C ALA A 209 -22.32 -5.77 13.63
N THR A 210 -22.97 -6.15 14.73
CA THR A 210 -22.39 -6.29 16.08
C THR A 210 -22.41 -7.74 16.49
#